data_AF-A0A093W3Y9-F1
#
_entry.id   AF-A0A093W3Y9-F1
#
_cell.length_a   1.000
_cell.length_b   1.000
_cell.length_c   1.000
_cell.angle_alpha   90.00
_cell.angle_beta   90.00
_cell.angle_gamma   90.00
#
_symmetry.space_group_name_H-M   'P 1'
#
loop_
_entity.id
_entity.type
_entity.pdbx_description
1 polymer ?
#
loop_
_entity_poly.entity_id
_entity_poly.type
_entity_poly.pdbx_seq_one_letter_code
_entity_poly.pdbx_strand_id
1 'polypeptide(L)'
;MSTSRDTISTLLASNEKFASTFNGTLAMEQLPAGLRTDDGQPLFIHCGMTHVTEDEIRDYAKSKNPAAAAIVDKIDFGLWKEEHLEDSVRKDVRKLREEKSLDGIEVFGFVLDTQTAVVTEVQV
;
A
#
# COMPACT_ATOMS: atom_id res chain seq x y z
N MET A 1 3.33 -12.63 24.58
CA MET A 1 2.96 -12.09 23.25
C MET A 1 1.84 -11.07 23.47
N SER A 2 1.93 -9.87 22.90
CA SER A 2 0.97 -8.78 23.14
C SER A 2 -0.34 -9.07 22.40
N THR A 3 -1.48 -9.06 23.10
CA THR A 3 -2.82 -9.30 22.53
C THR A 3 -3.18 -8.34 21.39
N SER A 4 -2.59 -7.13 21.40
CA SER A 4 -2.77 -6.14 20.34
C SER A 4 -2.12 -6.57 19.02
N ARG A 5 -0.95 -7.23 19.09
CA ARG A 5 -0.21 -7.70 17.91
C ARG A 5 -1.01 -8.77 17.15
N ASP A 6 -1.53 -9.76 17.87
CA ASP A 6 -2.31 -10.84 17.29
C ASP A 6 -3.64 -10.33 16.70
N THR A 7 -4.25 -9.34 17.36
CA THR A 7 -5.47 -8.67 16.87
C THR A 7 -5.21 -7.93 15.55
N ILE A 8 -4.13 -7.15 15.45
CA ILE A 8 -3.77 -6.41 14.23
C ILE A 8 -3.47 -7.37 13.08
N SER A 9 -2.69 -8.43 13.33
CA SER A 9 -2.39 -9.43 12.30
C SER A 9 -3.65 -10.11 11.78
N THR A 10 -4.59 -10.45 12.67
CA THR A 10 -5.86 -11.08 12.30
C THR A 10 -6.71 -10.14 11.45
N LEU A 11 -6.79 -8.86 11.83
CA LEU A 11 -7.52 -7.85 11.08
C LEU A 11 -6.95 -7.66 9.67
N LEU A 12 -5.62 -7.55 9.54
CA LEU A 12 -4.95 -7.41 8.25
C LEU A 12 -5.15 -8.63 7.34
N ALA A 13 -5.10 -9.84 7.90
CA ALA A 13 -5.36 -11.07 7.15
C ALA A 13 -6.84 -11.21 6.75
N SER A 14 -7.75 -10.66 7.55
CA SER A 14 -9.19 -10.68 7.29
C SER A 14 -9.67 -9.56 6.36
N ASN A 15 -8.85 -8.53 6.13
CA ASN A 15 -9.28 -7.34 5.41
C ASN A 15 -9.54 -7.65 3.93
N GLU A 16 -10.70 -7.17 3.47
CA GLU A 16 -11.14 -7.20 2.08
C GLU A 16 -10.12 -6.45 1.21
N LYS A 17 -9.73 -7.06 0.09
CA LYS A 17 -8.69 -6.50 -0.78
C LYS A 17 -9.32 -5.36 -1.58
N PHE A 18 -8.86 -4.14 -1.35
CA PHE A 18 -9.19 -3.02 -2.24
C PHE A 18 -8.08 -2.92 -3.27
N ALA A 19 -8.34 -3.27 -4.53
CA ALA A 19 -7.43 -2.96 -5.62
C ALA A 19 -8.11 -2.04 -6.61
N SER A 20 -7.38 -1.03 -7.05
CA SER A 20 -7.67 -0.35 -8.30
C SER A 20 -7.34 -1.34 -9.43
N THR A 21 -8.37 -1.94 -10.01
CA THR A 21 -8.26 -2.60 -11.31
C THR A 21 -8.45 -1.53 -12.39
N PHE A 22 -7.43 -1.39 -13.24
CA PHE A 22 -7.39 -0.67 -14.53
C PHE A 22 -7.09 0.84 -14.57
N ASN A 23 -6.47 1.20 -15.71
CA ASN A 23 -6.12 2.54 -16.13
C ASN A 23 -7.34 3.47 -16.18
N GLY A 24 -7.39 4.43 -15.25
CA GLY A 24 -8.21 5.65 -15.37
C GLY A 24 -9.52 5.74 -14.59
N THR A 25 -9.75 4.92 -13.57
CA THR A 25 -10.97 5.01 -12.74
C THR A 25 -10.71 5.63 -11.36
N LEU A 26 -11.62 6.54 -10.96
CA LEU A 26 -11.70 7.23 -9.67
C LEU A 26 -12.47 6.42 -8.59
N ALA A 27 -12.79 5.15 -8.86
CA ALA A 27 -13.59 4.32 -7.97
C ALA A 27 -12.76 3.12 -7.48
N MET A 28 -12.52 3.05 -6.17
CA MET A 28 -12.01 1.87 -5.50
C MET A 28 -13.16 0.86 -5.39
N GLU A 29 -13.15 -0.20 -6.20
CA GLU A 29 -14.09 -1.31 -6.04
C GLU A 29 -13.52 -2.37 -5.10
N GLN A 30 -14.37 -2.88 -4.21
CA GLN A 30 -14.05 -3.97 -3.29
C GLN A 30 -13.83 -5.25 -4.09
N LEU A 31 -12.64 -5.84 -3.97
CA LEU A 31 -12.30 -7.09 -4.63
C LEU A 31 -12.40 -8.24 -3.62
N PRO A 32 -13.31 -9.22 -3.83
CA PRO A 32 -13.41 -10.36 -2.94
C PRO A 32 -12.10 -11.18 -2.90
N ALA A 33 -11.79 -11.76 -1.75
CA ALA A 33 -10.65 -12.66 -1.62
C ALA A 33 -10.79 -13.87 -2.57
N GLY A 34 -9.70 -14.30 -3.20
CA GLY A 34 -9.67 -15.47 -4.09
C GLY A 34 -10.09 -15.20 -5.54
N LEU A 35 -10.12 -13.94 -5.98
CA LEU A 35 -10.33 -13.59 -7.38
C LEU A 35 -9.35 -14.31 -8.29
N ARG A 36 -9.90 -14.77 -9.41
CA ARG A 36 -9.15 -15.36 -10.50
C ARG A 36 -9.40 -14.56 -11.76
N THR A 37 -8.38 -14.46 -12.61
CA THR A 37 -8.50 -14.00 -13.99
C THR A 37 -9.41 -14.95 -14.79
N ASP A 38 -9.88 -14.51 -15.96
CA ASP A 38 -10.81 -15.31 -16.80
C ASP A 38 -10.24 -16.67 -17.24
N ASP A 39 -8.92 -16.82 -17.22
CA ASP A 39 -8.17 -18.06 -17.46
C ASP A 39 -7.94 -18.91 -16.19
N GLY A 40 -8.55 -18.53 -15.07
CA GLY A 40 -8.53 -19.27 -13.81
C GLY A 40 -7.26 -19.09 -12.97
N GLN A 41 -6.36 -18.17 -13.34
CA GLN A 41 -5.18 -17.86 -12.53
C GLN A 41 -5.51 -16.92 -11.37
N PRO A 42 -4.79 -16.96 -10.24
CA PRO A 42 -5.00 -16.02 -9.14
C PRO A 42 -4.79 -14.57 -9.59
N LEU A 43 -5.72 -13.66 -9.24
CA LEU A 43 -5.54 -12.23 -9.46
C LEU A 43 -4.55 -11.68 -8.43
N PHE A 44 -3.37 -11.29 -8.91
CA PHE A 44 -2.31 -10.75 -8.07
C PHE A 44 -2.50 -9.25 -7.87
N ILE A 45 -2.84 -8.85 -6.64
CA ILE A 45 -2.97 -7.44 -6.27
C ILE A 45 -1.64 -7.01 -5.63
N HIS A 46 -0.77 -6.41 -6.44
CA HIS A 46 0.47 -5.81 -5.96
C HIS A 46 0.20 -4.36 -5.49
N CYS A 47 1.08 -3.83 -4.65
CA CYS A 47 0.95 -2.44 -4.21
C CYS A 47 1.05 -1.49 -5.42
N GLY A 48 0.06 -0.63 -5.65
CA GLY A 48 0.10 0.30 -6.79
C GLY A 48 1.33 1.21 -6.80
N MET A 49 1.94 1.45 -5.64
CA MET A 49 3.12 2.29 -5.46
C MET A 49 4.40 1.73 -6.12
N THR A 50 4.42 0.44 -6.48
CA THR A 50 5.59 -0.24 -7.04
C THR A 50 5.67 -0.27 -8.56
N HIS A 51 4.58 0.11 -9.24
CA HIS A 51 4.44 -0.11 -10.69
C HIS A 51 4.41 1.15 -11.53
N VAL A 52 4.38 2.32 -10.90
CA VAL A 52 4.32 3.61 -11.58
C VAL A 52 5.49 4.48 -11.16
N THR A 53 5.88 5.40 -12.04
CA THR A 53 6.87 6.44 -11.76
C THR A 53 6.17 7.76 -11.43
N GLU A 54 6.88 8.67 -10.76
CA GLU A 54 6.33 10.00 -10.49
C GLU A 54 5.99 10.75 -11.77
N ASP A 55 6.85 10.63 -12.80
CA ASP A 55 6.65 11.29 -14.09
C ASP A 55 5.37 10.80 -14.76
N GLU A 56 5.09 9.49 -14.74
CA GLU A 56 3.85 8.93 -15.28
C GLU A 56 2.60 9.45 -14.54
N ILE A 57 2.65 9.56 -13.21
CA ILE A 57 1.55 10.13 -12.42
C ILE A 57 1.37 11.61 -12.77
N ARG A 58 2.47 12.37 -12.86
CA ARG A 58 2.44 13.81 -13.16
C ARG A 58 1.88 14.05 -14.55
N ASP A 59 2.36 13.33 -15.56
CA ASP A 59 1.92 13.46 -16.94
C ASP A 59 0.43 13.13 -17.08
N TYR A 60 -0.01 12.03 -16.44
CA TYR A 60 -1.43 11.67 -16.43
C TYR A 60 -2.28 12.75 -15.75
N ALA A 61 -1.92 13.18 -14.54
CA ALA A 61 -2.67 14.17 -13.78
C ALA A 61 -2.76 15.52 -14.52
N LYS A 62 -1.65 15.98 -15.13
CA LYS A 62 -1.61 17.21 -15.93
C LYS A 62 -2.44 17.09 -17.21
N SER A 63 -2.48 15.91 -17.85
CA SER A 63 -3.33 15.69 -19.02
C SER A 63 -4.82 15.82 -18.70
N LYS A 64 -5.22 15.50 -17.46
CA LYS A 64 -6.61 15.60 -16.99
C LYS A 64 -6.97 16.97 -16.45
N ASN A 65 -6.04 17.64 -15.77
CA ASN A 65 -6.25 18.98 -15.24
C ASN A 65 -4.98 19.84 -15.37
N PRO A 66 -4.76 20.48 -16.52
CA PRO A 66 -3.59 21.33 -16.75
C PRO A 66 -3.48 22.50 -15.75
N ALA A 67 -4.61 23.00 -15.25
CA ALA A 67 -4.62 24.12 -14.28
C ALA A 67 -4.02 23.73 -12.92
N ALA A 68 -3.97 22.44 -12.59
CA ALA A 68 -3.38 21.92 -11.36
C ALA A 68 -1.89 21.57 -11.49
N ALA A 69 -1.26 21.77 -12.65
CA ALA A 69 0.11 21.31 -12.92
C ALA A 69 1.13 21.78 -11.86
N ALA A 70 1.09 23.05 -11.46
CA ALA A 70 2.01 23.61 -10.48
C ALA A 70 1.83 23.04 -9.05
N ILE A 71 0.65 22.49 -8.75
CA ILE A 71 0.38 21.79 -7.49
C ILE A 71 0.89 20.35 -7.60
N VAL A 72 0.52 19.67 -8.69
CA VAL A 72 0.92 18.30 -8.98
C VAL A 72 2.45 18.15 -8.92
N ASP A 73 3.19 19.10 -9.50
CA ASP A 73 4.67 19.11 -9.50
C ASP A 73 5.34 19.16 -8.12
N LYS A 74 4.59 19.53 -7.08
CA LYS A 74 5.11 19.64 -5.71
C LYS A 74 4.78 18.43 -4.85
N ILE A 75 3.95 17.52 -5.35
CA ILE A 75 3.56 16.32 -4.61
C ILE A 75 4.72 15.33 -4.62
N ASP A 76 5.13 14.90 -3.43
CA ASP A 76 5.89 13.67 -3.22
C ASP A 76 4.88 12.52 -3.16
N PHE A 77 4.95 11.62 -4.13
CA PHE A 77 4.01 10.50 -4.22
C PHE A 77 4.42 9.33 -3.34
N GLY A 78 5.60 9.34 -2.72
CA GLY A 78 6.03 8.27 -1.82
C GLY A 78 6.17 6.91 -2.51
N LEU A 79 6.54 6.89 -3.79
CA LEU A 79 6.71 5.68 -4.58
C LEU A 79 7.97 4.93 -4.12
N TRP A 80 7.93 3.60 -4.23
CA TRP A 80 9.03 2.71 -3.87
C TRP A 80 8.94 1.46 -4.74
N LYS A 81 10.07 0.79 -5.00
CA LYS A 81 10.07 -0.42 -5.84
C LYS A 81 9.81 -1.67 -5.03
N GLU A 82 9.25 -2.71 -5.65
CA GLU A 82 8.87 -3.96 -4.96
C GLU A 82 10.02 -4.57 -4.12
N GLU A 83 11.26 -4.53 -4.61
CA GLU A 83 12.43 -4.99 -3.87
C GLU A 83 12.70 -4.24 -2.55
N HIS A 84 12.05 -3.10 -2.34
CA HIS A 84 12.15 -2.26 -1.15
C HIS A 84 10.94 -2.35 -0.22
N LEU A 85 10.03 -3.32 -0.41
CA LEU A 85 8.81 -3.46 0.40
C LEU A 85 9.10 -3.52 1.90
N GLU A 86 10.00 -4.39 2.36
CA GLU A 86 10.29 -4.46 3.79
C GLU A 86 11.01 -3.20 4.30
N ASP A 87 11.82 -2.57 3.45
CA ASP A 87 12.56 -1.36 3.82
C ASP A 87 11.63 -0.15 3.93
N SER A 88 10.58 -0.06 3.13
CA SER A 88 9.55 0.96 3.26
C SER A 88 8.80 0.80 4.60
N VAL A 89 8.44 -0.43 4.96
CA VAL A 89 7.84 -0.73 6.28
C VAL A 89 8.79 -0.35 7.42
N ARG A 90 10.08 -0.73 7.35
CA ARG A 90 11.08 -0.37 8.37
C ARG A 90 11.20 1.15 8.53
N LYS A 91 11.25 1.87 7.42
CA LYS A 91 11.37 3.34 7.41
C LYS A 91 10.16 3.98 8.08
N ASP A 92 8.95 3.54 7.76
CA ASP A 92 7.72 4.10 8.31
C ASP A 92 7.58 3.79 9.80
N VAL A 93 7.88 2.56 10.22
CA VAL A 93 7.85 2.19 11.65
C VAL A 93 8.86 3.00 12.45
N ARG A 94 10.10 3.18 11.96
CA ARG A 94 11.11 4.02 12.64
C ARG A 94 10.64 5.45 12.77
N LYS A 95 10.16 6.04 11.68
CA LYS A 95 9.62 7.40 11.67
C LYS A 95 8.53 7.56 12.72
N LEU A 96 7.52 6.68 12.71
CA LEU A 96 6.40 6.73 13.66
C LEU A 96 6.82 6.53 15.12
N ARG A 97 7.84 5.70 15.39
CA ARG A 97 8.39 5.52 16.75
C ARG A 97 9.16 6.74 17.24
N GLU A 98 9.70 7.54 16.34
CA GLU A 98 10.41 8.79 16.66
C GLU A 98 9.45 9.99 16.83
N GLU A 99 8.20 9.86 16.40
CA GLU A 99 7.19 10.91 16.53
C GLU A 99 6.72 11.08 17.97
N LYS A 100 7.11 12.19 18.61
CA LYS A 100 6.73 12.52 20.00
C LYS A 100 5.21 12.54 20.23
N SER A 101 4.43 12.86 19.21
CA SER A 101 2.96 12.85 19.30
C SER A 101 2.38 11.45 19.51
N LEU A 102 3.17 10.40 19.27
CA LEU A 102 2.81 8.99 19.43
C LEU A 102 3.52 8.36 20.64
N ASP A 103 4.11 9.14 21.53
CA ASP A 103 4.78 8.64 22.74
C ASP A 103 3.84 7.73 23.56
N GLY A 104 4.33 6.55 23.91
CA GLY A 104 3.57 5.52 24.64
C GLY A 104 2.71 4.60 23.77
N ILE A 105 2.67 4.81 22.45
CA ILE A 105 2.00 3.91 21.49
C ILE A 105 3.00 2.89 20.94
N GLU A 106 2.64 1.61 20.99
CA GLU A 106 3.41 0.56 20.32
C GLU A 106 3.16 0.59 18.81
N VAL A 107 4.24 0.68 18.03
CA VAL A 107 4.20 0.66 16.55
C VAL A 107 4.83 -0.62 16.02
N PHE A 108 4.07 -1.34 15.19
CA PHE A 108 4.46 -2.59 14.54
C PHE A 108 4.39 -2.45 13.02
N GLY A 109 5.27 -3.14 12.30
CA GLY A 109 5.29 -3.17 10.83
C GLY A 109 4.90 -4.55 10.32
N PHE A 110 4.05 -4.59 9.29
CA PHE A 110 3.59 -5.84 8.69
C PHE A 110 3.63 -5.76 7.17
N VAL A 111 3.90 -6.90 6.53
CA VAL A 111 3.70 -7.13 5.11
C VAL A 111 2.57 -8.15 4.95
N LEU A 112 1.60 -7.84 4.09
CA LEU A 112 0.56 -8.78 3.68
C LEU A 112 0.94 -9.35 2.32
N ASP A 113 1.13 -10.66 2.25
CA ASP A 113 1.14 -11.38 0.99
C ASP A 113 -0.32 -11.50 0.50
N THR A 114 -0.65 -10.74 -0.54
CA THR A 114 -1.99 -10.71 -1.11
C THR A 114 -2.34 -11.99 -1.87
N GLN A 115 -1.39 -12.87 -2.16
CA GLN A 115 -1.64 -14.17 -2.79
C GLN A 115 -2.10 -15.20 -1.75
N THR A 116 -1.36 -15.28 -0.64
CA THR A 116 -1.56 -16.30 0.39
C THR A 116 -2.41 -15.82 1.57
N ALA A 117 -2.69 -14.52 1.64
CA ALA A 117 -3.27 -13.83 2.80
C ALA A 117 -2.42 -13.99 4.09
N VAL A 118 -1.15 -14.32 3.95
CA VAL A 118 -0.22 -14.41 5.07
C VAL A 118 0.26 -13.02 5.44
N VAL A 119 0.13 -12.69 6.72
CA VAL A 119 0.69 -11.48 7.31
C VAL A 119 1.99 -11.82 8.01
N THR A 120 3.06 -11.15 7.62
CA THR A 120 4.40 -11.32 8.20
C THR A 120 4.81 -10.03 8.88
N GLU A 121 5.18 -10.11 10.16
CA GLU A 121 5.73 -8.96 10.87
C GLU A 121 7.16 -8.67 10.39
N VAL A 122 7.41 -7.40 10.04
CA VAL A 122 8.74 -6.91 9.73
C VAL A 122 9.38 -6.42 11.02
N GLN A 123 10.50 -7.04 11.41
CA GLN A 123 11.26 -6.62 12.59
C GLN A 123 12.02 -5.31 12.28
N VAL A 124 11.88 -4.34 13.18
CA VAL A 124 12.40 -2.96 13.03
C VAL A 124 13.19 -2.53 14.25
#